data_AF-A0AAV4DYT2-F1
#
_entry.id   AF-A0AAV4DYT2-F1
#
_cell.length_a   1.000
_cell.length_b   1.000
_cell.length_c   1.000
_cell.angle_alpha   90.00
_cell.angle_beta   90.00
_cell.angle_gamma   90.00
#
_symmetry.space_group_name_H-M   'P 1'
#
loop_
_entity.id
_entity.type
_entity.pdbx_description
1 polymer ?
#
loop_
_entity_poly.entity_id
_entity_poly.type
_entity_poly.pdbx_seq_one_letter_code
_entity_poly.pdbx_strand_id
1 'polypeptide(L)'
;MQYEYDNLKEDADCQALIPINSESNELFDRCKNGIILCKLINKSAPKTIDERTINKTNLSVYRRHENLTLAINSAQSIGCSVVNIGPEDLDAGKPHLVLGLLWQIIRIGLLSDINLAHHPGLIHLLEEGETLEDLQKLSPEQILLRWVNYHLRNAGQDRRINNFSDDIKDSEVYTYLLHQIAPKESHVDLSPLRLDKSAKFSGFGDPNLSDGIILIKLIEKLKPNGVDWKLVNTAAHSDEEKLANARYAIGIARKMGAKVYALPEDIVEVKQKMVMTIFACLMARDTSTSNGQKLTESHQA
;
A
#
# COMPACT_ATOMS: atom_id res chain seq x y z
N MET A 1 11.50 2.93 -4.62
CA MET A 1 12.61 3.84 -4.24
C MET A 1 13.22 3.54 -2.88
N GLN A 2 12.44 3.34 -1.81
CA GLN A 2 12.99 2.94 -0.49
C GLN A 2 13.64 1.54 -0.53
N TYR A 3 13.01 0.59 -1.22
CA TYR A 3 13.52 -0.78 -1.37
C TYR A 3 14.90 -0.82 -2.03
N GLU A 4 15.08 -0.07 -3.12
CA GLU A 4 16.32 0.03 -3.88
C GLU A 4 17.43 0.61 -3.01
N TYR A 5 17.13 1.64 -2.21
CA TYR A 5 18.07 2.20 -1.24
C TYR A 5 18.47 1.15 -0.19
N ASP A 6 17.50 0.50 0.46
CA ASP A 6 17.79 -0.45 1.54
C ASP A 6 18.57 -1.67 1.07
N ASN A 7 18.36 -2.12 -0.18
CA ASN A 7 19.03 -3.29 -0.73
C ASN A 7 20.37 -2.99 -1.41
N LEU A 8 20.63 -1.74 -1.81
CA LEU A 8 21.85 -1.36 -2.55
C LEU A 8 22.77 -0.38 -1.82
N LYS A 9 22.38 0.20 -0.68
CA LYS A 9 23.20 1.19 0.07
C LYS A 9 24.61 0.73 0.41
N GLU A 10 24.82 -0.58 0.54
CA GLU A 10 26.12 -1.18 0.85
C GLU A 10 26.92 -1.59 -0.40
N ASP A 11 26.33 -1.51 -1.60
CA ASP A 11 26.99 -1.90 -2.85
C ASP A 11 27.91 -0.79 -3.36
N ALA A 12 29.21 -1.08 -3.44
CA ALA A 12 30.24 -0.11 -3.82
C ALA A 12 30.02 0.51 -5.21
N ASP A 13 29.41 -0.21 -6.15
CA ASP A 13 29.15 0.28 -7.51
C ASP A 13 27.88 1.16 -7.55
N CYS A 14 27.00 1.03 -6.57
CA CYS A 14 25.77 1.81 -6.47
C CYS A 14 25.85 3.01 -5.52
N GLN A 15 26.89 3.13 -4.69
CA GLN A 15 27.07 4.25 -3.75
C GLN A 15 26.99 5.64 -4.41
N ALA A 16 27.47 5.78 -5.64
CA ALA A 16 27.38 7.04 -6.40
C ALA A 16 25.99 7.28 -7.03
N LEU A 17 25.12 6.27 -7.02
CA LEU A 17 23.80 6.25 -7.65
C LEU A 17 22.64 6.31 -6.64
N ILE A 18 22.93 6.20 -5.34
CA ILE A 18 21.99 6.24 -4.23
C ILE A 18 22.49 7.22 -3.14
N PRO A 19 21.62 7.88 -2.35
CA PRO A 19 20.17 7.80 -2.38
C PRO A 19 19.53 8.46 -3.61
N ILE A 20 18.36 7.96 -3.99
CA ILE A 20 17.56 8.51 -5.09
C ILE A 20 16.43 9.33 -4.47
N ASN A 21 16.27 10.58 -4.91
CA ASN A 21 15.17 11.41 -4.44
C ASN A 21 13.82 10.88 -4.94
N SER A 22 12.90 10.59 -4.01
CA SER A 22 11.59 10.02 -4.32
C SER A 22 10.59 10.97 -4.98
N GLU A 23 10.85 12.27 -4.94
CA GLU A 23 9.97 13.29 -5.51
C GLU A 23 10.43 13.76 -6.89
N SER A 24 11.51 13.20 -7.42
CA SER A 24 12.11 13.61 -8.69
C SER A 24 12.15 12.47 -9.72
N ASN A 25 12.48 12.81 -10.96
CA ASN A 25 12.70 11.84 -12.04
C ASN A 25 14.09 11.16 -11.97
N GLU A 26 14.85 11.38 -10.89
CA GLU A 26 16.23 10.90 -10.74
C GLU A 26 16.32 9.38 -10.86
N LEU A 27 15.32 8.62 -10.37
CA LEU A 27 15.28 7.16 -10.52
C LEU A 27 15.48 6.73 -11.98
N PHE A 28 14.77 7.37 -12.90
CA PHE A 28 14.78 7.01 -14.31
C PHE A 28 16.13 7.32 -14.94
N ASP A 29 16.72 8.47 -14.61
CA ASP A 29 18.04 8.86 -15.09
C ASP A 29 19.15 7.94 -14.55
N ARG A 30 19.07 7.55 -13.28
CA ARG A 30 20.04 6.65 -12.64
C ARG A 30 19.97 5.23 -13.20
N CYS A 31 18.82 4.79 -13.70
CA CYS A 31 18.65 3.47 -14.32
C CYS A 31 19.21 3.37 -15.75
N LYS A 32 19.43 4.49 -16.45
CA LYS A 32 19.90 4.51 -17.87
C LYS A 32 21.24 3.82 -18.09
N ASN A 33 22.06 3.71 -17.05
CA ASN A 33 23.36 3.04 -17.13
C ASN A 33 23.28 1.51 -16.97
N GLY A 34 22.12 0.96 -16.62
CA GLY A 34 21.86 -0.47 -16.42
C GLY A 34 22.46 -1.10 -15.17
N ILE A 35 23.29 -0.39 -14.39
CA ILE A 35 23.98 -0.93 -13.21
C ILE A 35 22.97 -1.27 -12.12
N ILE A 36 22.07 -0.33 -11.79
CA ILE A 36 21.03 -0.53 -10.76
C ILE A 36 20.18 -1.76 -11.11
N LEU A 37 19.74 -1.87 -12.36
CA LEU A 37 18.92 -3.00 -12.82
C LEU A 37 19.66 -4.33 -12.66
N CYS A 38 20.91 -4.42 -13.11
CA CYS A 38 21.71 -5.64 -12.98
C CYS A 38 21.93 -6.02 -11.50
N LYS A 39 22.23 -5.04 -10.64
CA LYS A 39 22.45 -5.28 -9.22
C LYS A 39 21.18 -5.70 -8.49
N LEU A 40 20.04 -5.08 -8.81
CA LEU A 40 18.74 -5.50 -8.26
C LEU A 40 18.36 -6.92 -8.71
N ILE A 41 18.65 -7.30 -9.96
CA ILE A 41 18.44 -8.68 -10.42
C ILE A 41 19.23 -9.66 -9.55
N ASN A 42 20.50 -9.38 -9.26
CA ASN A 42 21.29 -10.23 -8.38
C ASN A 42 20.83 -10.21 -6.91
N LYS A 43 20.21 -9.12 -6.45
CA LYS A 43 19.59 -9.09 -5.12
C LYS A 43 18.33 -9.94 -5.06
N SER A 44 17.48 -9.86 -6.07
CA SER A 44 16.24 -10.64 -6.15
C SER A 44 16.47 -12.11 -6.50
N ALA A 45 17.50 -12.42 -7.27
CA ALA A 45 17.86 -13.75 -7.71
C ALA A 45 19.40 -13.86 -7.73
N PRO A 46 20.02 -14.29 -6.60
CA PRO A 46 21.46 -14.38 -6.47
C PRO A 46 22.12 -15.20 -7.58
N LYS A 47 23.28 -14.72 -8.06
CA LYS A 47 24.11 -15.36 -9.10
C LYS A 47 23.48 -15.43 -10.50
N THR A 48 22.45 -14.63 -10.79
CA THR A 48 21.87 -14.53 -12.13
C THR A 48 22.81 -13.84 -13.11
N ILE A 49 23.45 -12.75 -12.68
CA ILE A 49 24.40 -11.97 -13.47
C ILE A 49 25.79 -12.13 -12.86
N ASP A 50 26.76 -12.53 -13.69
CA ASP A 50 28.16 -12.41 -13.32
C ASP A 50 28.56 -10.93 -13.33
N GLU A 51 28.80 -10.35 -12.15
CA GLU A 51 29.07 -8.92 -12.03
C GLU A 51 30.28 -8.41 -12.82
N ARG A 52 31.18 -9.32 -13.23
CA ARG A 52 32.34 -8.99 -14.06
C ARG A 52 31.95 -8.58 -15.47
N THR A 53 30.76 -8.95 -15.94
CA THR A 53 30.25 -8.58 -17.26
C THR A 53 29.54 -7.22 -17.26
N ILE A 54 29.32 -6.62 -16.09
CA ILE A 54 28.70 -5.30 -15.97
C ILE A 54 29.76 -4.23 -16.24
N ASN A 55 29.52 -3.35 -17.21
CA ASN A 55 30.33 -2.17 -17.43
C ASN A 55 30.06 -1.17 -16.29
N LYS A 56 31.08 -0.83 -15.49
CA LYS A 56 30.94 0.02 -14.28
C LYS A 56 31.51 1.44 -14.43
N THR A 57 32.49 1.62 -15.33
CA THR A 57 33.21 2.90 -15.52
C THR A 57 33.28 3.30 -16.99
N ASN A 58 33.46 4.60 -17.25
CA ASN A 58 33.57 5.19 -18.60
C ASN A 58 32.44 4.72 -19.54
N LEU A 59 31.19 4.98 -19.12
CA LEU A 59 29.99 4.44 -19.75
C LEU A 59 29.62 5.22 -21.02
N SER A 60 30.26 4.81 -22.13
CA SER A 60 29.84 5.21 -23.47
C SER A 60 28.41 4.74 -23.77
N VAL A 61 27.80 5.33 -24.82
CA VAL A 61 26.47 4.91 -25.30
C VAL A 61 26.42 3.40 -25.55
N TYR A 62 27.47 2.84 -26.15
CA TYR A 62 27.57 1.40 -26.41
C TYR A 62 27.62 0.57 -25.11
N ARG A 63 28.46 0.94 -24.14
CA ARG A 63 28.58 0.21 -22.87
C ARG A 63 27.31 0.27 -22.02
N ARG A 64 26.60 1.39 -22.04
CA ARG A 64 25.27 1.48 -21.40
C ARG A 64 24.29 0.53 -22.08
N HIS A 65 24.27 0.53 -23.41
CA HIS A 65 23.42 -0.36 -24.19
C HIS A 65 23.72 -1.85 -23.89
N GLU A 66 24.99 -2.24 -23.76
CA GLU A 66 25.38 -3.59 -23.32
C GLU A 66 24.83 -3.94 -21.94
N ASN A 67 24.96 -3.04 -20.96
CA ASN A 67 24.42 -3.25 -19.61
C ASN A 67 22.89 -3.40 -19.61
N LEU A 68 22.19 -2.58 -20.40
CA LEU A 68 20.72 -2.61 -20.48
C LEU A 68 20.23 -3.89 -21.15
N THR A 69 20.90 -4.33 -22.22
CA THR A 69 20.63 -5.62 -22.87
C THR A 69 20.87 -6.79 -21.91
N LEU A 70 21.97 -6.75 -21.15
CA LEU A 70 22.26 -7.73 -20.11
C LEU A 70 21.14 -7.76 -19.06
N ALA A 71 20.72 -6.61 -18.55
CA ALA A 71 19.65 -6.51 -17.57
C ALA A 71 18.32 -7.09 -18.09
N ILE A 72 17.92 -6.77 -19.33
CA ILE A 72 16.65 -7.28 -19.93
C ILE A 72 16.69 -8.81 -20.06
N ASN A 73 17.76 -9.35 -20.63
CA ASN A 73 17.90 -10.80 -20.83
C ASN A 73 17.93 -11.55 -19.50
N SER A 74 18.66 -11.01 -18.51
CA SER A 74 18.71 -11.59 -17.17
C SER A 74 17.38 -11.49 -16.44
N ALA A 75 16.66 -10.37 -16.55
CA ALA A 75 15.30 -10.24 -16.01
C ALA A 75 14.34 -11.26 -16.64
N GLN A 76 14.43 -11.49 -17.95
CA GLN A 76 13.65 -12.52 -18.62
C GLN A 76 13.95 -13.93 -18.07
N SER A 77 15.22 -14.24 -17.82
CA SER A 77 15.65 -15.56 -17.32
C SER A 77 15.11 -15.89 -15.93
N ILE A 78 14.83 -14.86 -15.10
CA ILE A 78 14.24 -15.03 -13.76
C ILE A 78 12.72 -14.94 -13.76
N GLY A 79 12.08 -14.80 -14.92
CA GLY A 79 10.62 -14.83 -15.08
C GLY A 79 9.93 -13.48 -15.23
N CYS A 80 10.66 -12.38 -15.45
CA CYS A 80 10.03 -11.10 -15.82
C CYS A 80 9.47 -11.16 -17.25
N SER A 81 8.27 -10.60 -17.44
CA SER A 81 7.69 -10.39 -18.77
C SER A 81 8.24 -9.10 -19.37
N VAL A 82 9.18 -9.24 -20.31
CA VAL A 82 9.91 -8.13 -20.96
C VAL A 82 9.64 -8.03 -22.47
N VAL A 83 8.56 -8.65 -22.98
CA VAL A 83 8.27 -8.79 -24.42
C VAL A 83 8.20 -7.46 -25.18
N ASN A 84 7.90 -6.36 -24.49
CA ASN A 84 7.74 -5.03 -25.10
C ASN A 84 8.73 -3.98 -24.52
N ILE A 85 9.90 -4.40 -24.04
CA ILE A 85 10.91 -3.48 -23.47
C ILE A 85 12.24 -3.69 -24.19
N GLY A 86 12.73 -2.65 -24.87
CA GLY A 86 14.06 -2.62 -25.47
C GLY A 86 15.08 -1.84 -24.64
N PRO A 87 16.39 -2.05 -24.87
CA PRO A 87 17.44 -1.23 -24.24
C PRO A 87 17.27 0.27 -24.50
N GLU A 88 16.78 0.66 -25.67
CA GLU A 88 16.48 2.05 -26.06
C GLU A 88 15.39 2.69 -25.20
N ASP A 89 14.42 1.91 -24.73
CA ASP A 89 13.36 2.40 -23.84
C ASP A 89 13.91 2.74 -22.45
N LEU A 90 14.85 1.93 -21.98
CA LEU A 90 15.51 2.11 -20.69
C LEU A 90 16.57 3.22 -20.75
N ASP A 91 17.33 3.35 -21.85
CA ASP A 91 18.28 4.47 -22.05
C ASP A 91 17.53 5.80 -22.22
N ALA A 92 16.32 5.78 -22.80
CA ALA A 92 15.42 6.94 -22.82
C ALA A 92 14.82 7.25 -21.43
N GLY A 93 14.87 6.32 -20.48
CA GLY A 93 14.32 6.47 -19.13
C GLY A 93 12.80 6.55 -19.10
N LYS A 94 12.10 5.80 -19.96
CA LYS A 94 10.63 5.82 -20.03
C LYS A 94 10.02 5.36 -18.68
N PRO A 95 9.32 6.25 -17.92
CA PRO A 95 8.95 5.96 -16.53
C PRO A 95 8.14 4.67 -16.35
N HIS A 96 7.12 4.45 -17.18
CA HIS A 96 6.23 3.29 -17.05
C HIS A 96 6.94 1.95 -17.32
N LEU A 97 7.94 1.92 -18.20
CA LEU A 97 8.71 0.70 -18.52
C LEU A 97 9.77 0.43 -17.45
N VAL A 98 10.48 1.47 -17.01
CA VAL A 98 11.46 1.35 -15.92
C VAL A 98 10.76 0.91 -14.63
N LEU A 99 9.65 1.54 -14.25
CA LEU A 99 8.87 1.14 -13.06
C LEU A 99 8.29 -0.26 -13.20
N GLY A 100 7.76 -0.61 -14.37
CA GLY A 100 7.22 -1.95 -14.63
C GLY A 100 8.27 -3.04 -14.50
N LEU A 101 9.48 -2.82 -15.01
CA LEU A 101 10.60 -3.76 -14.90
C LEU A 101 11.12 -3.84 -13.45
N LEU A 102 11.35 -2.70 -12.79
CA LEU A 102 11.77 -2.65 -11.39
C LEU A 102 10.77 -3.39 -10.49
N TRP A 103 9.47 -3.13 -10.66
CA TRP A 103 8.43 -3.82 -9.91
C TRP A 103 8.51 -5.34 -10.07
N GLN A 104 8.65 -5.84 -11.30
CA GLN A 104 8.76 -7.28 -11.54
C GLN A 104 10.00 -7.89 -10.88
N ILE A 105 11.16 -7.22 -10.95
CA ILE A 105 12.40 -7.66 -10.30
C ILE A 105 12.23 -7.68 -8.78
N ILE A 106 11.68 -6.61 -8.19
CA ILE A 106 11.44 -6.50 -6.74
C ILE A 106 10.46 -7.59 -6.29
N ARG A 107 9.37 -7.80 -7.04
CA ARG A 107 8.37 -8.83 -6.76
C ARG A 107 8.97 -10.24 -6.70
N ILE A 108 9.90 -10.57 -7.60
CA ILE A 108 10.62 -11.85 -7.56
C ILE A 108 11.40 -12.01 -6.26
N GLY A 109 12.16 -10.99 -5.85
CA GLY A 109 12.95 -11.04 -4.61
C GLY A 109 12.09 -11.08 -3.35
N LEU A 110 11.00 -10.31 -3.28
CA LEU A 110 10.09 -10.31 -2.14
C LEU A 110 9.40 -11.66 -1.92
N LEU A 111 9.15 -12.39 -3.01
CA LEU A 111 8.42 -13.65 -2.98
C LEU A 111 9.35 -14.88 -3.05
N SER A 112 10.67 -14.69 -3.22
CA SER A 112 11.62 -15.78 -3.42
C SER A 112 11.64 -16.76 -2.25
N ASP A 113 11.44 -16.25 -1.04
CA ASP A 113 11.55 -17.03 0.20
C ASP A 113 10.24 -17.75 0.53
N ILE A 114 9.16 -17.48 -0.20
CA ILE A 114 7.86 -18.15 -0.01
C ILE A 114 7.91 -19.53 -0.68
N ASN A 115 8.63 -20.44 -0.04
CA ASN A 115 8.77 -21.84 -0.46
C ASN A 115 9.05 -22.74 0.75
N LEU A 116 8.85 -24.05 0.57
CA LEU A 116 9.05 -25.05 1.63
C LEU A 116 10.50 -25.14 2.15
N ALA A 117 11.50 -24.75 1.35
CA ALA A 117 12.90 -24.81 1.77
C ALA A 117 13.23 -23.74 2.82
N HIS A 118 12.69 -22.53 2.68
CA HIS A 118 12.87 -21.43 3.63
C HIS A 118 11.82 -21.47 4.74
N HIS A 119 10.61 -21.94 4.44
CA HIS A 119 9.49 -22.01 5.38
C HIS A 119 8.86 -23.41 5.39
N PRO A 120 9.46 -24.38 6.11
CA PRO A 120 8.92 -25.75 6.18
C PRO A 120 7.48 -25.84 6.70
N GLY A 121 7.05 -24.87 7.52
CA GLY A 121 5.68 -24.78 8.04
C GLY A 121 4.59 -24.60 6.97
N LEU A 122 4.96 -24.23 5.73
CA LEU A 122 4.03 -24.18 4.61
C LEU A 122 3.44 -25.56 4.27
N ILE A 123 4.00 -26.67 4.80
CA ILE A 123 3.41 -28.00 4.69
C ILE A 123 1.96 -28.07 5.21
N HIS A 124 1.60 -27.21 6.17
CA HIS A 124 0.23 -27.13 6.71
C HIS A 124 -0.80 -26.55 5.72
N LEU A 125 -0.34 -26.07 4.57
CA LEU A 125 -1.19 -25.55 3.50
C LEU A 125 -1.67 -26.65 2.53
N LEU A 126 -1.24 -27.91 2.71
CA LEU A 126 -1.75 -29.03 1.91
C LEU A 126 -3.25 -29.19 2.11
N GLU A 127 -3.98 -29.28 0.99
CA GLU A 127 -5.40 -29.62 1.02
C GLU A 127 -5.61 -31.14 0.98
N GLU A 128 -6.84 -31.58 1.27
CA GLU A 128 -7.17 -33.01 1.30
C GLU A 128 -6.92 -33.66 -0.07
N GLY A 129 -6.06 -34.68 -0.08
CA GLY A 129 -5.72 -35.43 -1.29
C GLY A 129 -4.54 -34.86 -2.09
N GLU A 130 -3.96 -33.74 -1.67
CA GLU A 130 -2.76 -33.20 -2.32
C GLU A 130 -1.45 -33.76 -1.76
N THR A 131 -0.45 -33.83 -2.62
CA THR A 131 0.92 -34.20 -2.24
C THR A 131 1.81 -32.98 -2.04
N LEU A 132 2.95 -33.16 -1.39
CA LEU A 132 3.99 -32.13 -1.29
C LEU A 132 4.47 -31.64 -2.66
N GLU A 133 4.47 -32.51 -3.66
CA GLU A 133 4.88 -32.16 -5.02
C GLU A 133 3.89 -31.18 -5.66
N ASP A 134 2.60 -31.32 -5.37
CA ASP A 134 1.57 -30.42 -5.87
C ASP A 134 1.72 -29.02 -5.25
N LEU A 135 2.03 -28.95 -3.95
CA LEU A 135 2.32 -27.69 -3.27
C LEU A 135 3.58 -27.01 -3.84
N GLN A 136 4.61 -27.78 -4.20
CA GLN A 136 5.85 -27.25 -4.82
C GLN A 136 5.65 -26.72 -6.24
N LYS A 137 4.60 -27.15 -6.95
CA LYS A 137 4.26 -26.64 -8.30
C LYS A 137 3.59 -25.28 -8.25
N LEU A 138 3.08 -24.85 -7.09
CA LEU A 138 2.45 -23.54 -6.93
C LEU A 138 3.48 -22.42 -7.00
N SER A 139 3.11 -21.32 -7.65
CA SER A 139 3.87 -20.08 -7.57
C SER A 139 3.87 -19.50 -6.14
N PRO A 140 4.89 -18.70 -5.77
CA PRO A 140 4.93 -18.02 -4.48
C PRO A 140 3.65 -17.26 -4.11
N GLU A 141 2.99 -16.63 -5.09
CA GLU A 141 1.73 -15.90 -4.85
C GLU A 141 0.55 -16.82 -4.56
N GLN A 142 0.47 -17.96 -5.24
CA GLN A 142 -0.55 -18.97 -4.96
C GLN A 142 -0.34 -19.56 -3.56
N ILE A 143 0.91 -19.80 -3.16
CA ILE A 143 1.24 -20.22 -1.79
C ILE A 143 0.82 -19.14 -0.79
N LEU A 144 1.09 -17.86 -1.06
CA LEU A 144 0.71 -16.76 -0.19
C LEU A 144 -0.82 -16.62 -0.07
N LEU A 145 -1.57 -16.72 -1.18
CA LEU A 145 -3.05 -16.74 -1.16
C LEU A 145 -3.56 -17.88 -0.29
N ARG A 146 -2.99 -19.08 -0.45
CA ARG A 146 -3.36 -20.25 0.33
C ARG A 146 -3.04 -20.08 1.81
N TRP A 147 -1.91 -19.47 2.13
CA TRP A 147 -1.52 -19.14 3.49
C TRP A 147 -2.50 -18.16 4.15
N VAL A 148 -2.92 -17.11 3.45
CA VAL A 148 -3.95 -16.19 3.98
C VAL A 148 -5.27 -16.93 4.22
N ASN A 149 -5.70 -17.74 3.25
CA ASN A 149 -6.93 -18.52 3.34
C ASN A 149 -6.91 -19.58 4.45
N TYR A 150 -5.74 -20.17 4.73
CA TYR A 150 -5.52 -21.07 5.87
C TYR A 150 -5.79 -20.35 7.20
N HIS A 151 -5.24 -19.14 7.39
CA HIS A 151 -5.49 -18.36 8.60
C HIS A 151 -6.93 -17.86 8.71
N LEU A 152 -7.57 -17.50 7.60
CA LEU A 152 -9.00 -17.18 7.59
C LEU A 152 -9.87 -18.36 8.03
N ARG A 153 -9.53 -19.58 7.58
CA ARG A 153 -10.20 -20.81 8.03
C ARG A 153 -10.01 -21.04 9.53
N ASN A 154 -8.80 -20.86 10.03
CA ASN A 154 -8.51 -20.99 11.46
C ASN A 154 -9.21 -19.93 12.32
N ALA A 155 -9.44 -18.74 11.75
CA ALA A 155 -10.25 -17.68 12.35
C ALA A 155 -11.78 -17.94 12.25
N GLY A 156 -12.21 -19.09 11.74
CA GLY A 156 -13.62 -19.46 11.59
C GLY A 156 -14.36 -18.62 10.54
N GLN A 157 -13.64 -18.03 9.58
CA GLN A 157 -14.26 -17.25 8.50
C GLN A 157 -14.60 -18.14 7.32
N ASP A 158 -15.76 -17.90 6.68
CA ASP A 158 -16.15 -18.57 5.44
C ASP A 158 -15.56 -17.87 4.20
N ARG A 159 -15.34 -16.55 4.27
CA ARG A 159 -14.76 -15.76 3.18
C ARG A 159 -13.34 -16.22 2.85
N ARG A 160 -13.03 -16.34 1.56
CA ARG A 160 -11.70 -16.64 1.02
C ARG A 160 -11.32 -15.58 0.00
N ILE A 161 -10.02 -15.31 -0.10
CA ILE A 161 -9.48 -14.40 -1.11
C ILE A 161 -8.92 -15.21 -2.29
N ASN A 162 -9.03 -14.63 -3.48
CA ASN A 162 -8.47 -15.14 -4.73
C ASN A 162 -7.49 -14.13 -5.37
N ASN A 163 -7.38 -12.94 -4.80
CA ASN A 163 -6.47 -11.89 -5.25
C ASN A 163 -6.02 -10.99 -4.07
N PHE A 164 -4.92 -10.26 -4.27
CA PHE A 164 -4.46 -9.20 -3.37
C PHE A 164 -4.89 -7.80 -3.87
N SER A 165 -6.07 -7.71 -4.48
CA SER A 165 -6.67 -6.45 -4.93
C SER A 165 -8.04 -6.27 -4.29
N ASP A 166 -9.11 -6.56 -5.01
CA ASP A 166 -10.49 -6.32 -4.58
C ASP A 166 -10.85 -7.06 -3.29
N ASP A 167 -10.33 -8.28 -3.12
CA ASP A 167 -10.70 -9.15 -2.00
C ASP A 167 -10.13 -8.69 -0.65
N ILE A 168 -9.23 -7.70 -0.63
CA ILE A 168 -8.59 -7.19 0.58
C ILE A 168 -8.84 -5.69 0.83
N LYS A 169 -9.51 -4.99 -0.09
CA LYS A 169 -9.70 -3.53 -0.04
C LYS A 169 -10.40 -3.04 1.22
N ASP A 170 -11.30 -3.83 1.78
CA ASP A 170 -12.10 -3.48 2.96
C ASP A 170 -11.37 -3.71 4.29
N SER A 171 -10.13 -4.19 4.25
CA SER A 171 -9.27 -4.47 5.41
C SER A 171 -9.82 -5.52 6.39
N GLU A 172 -10.95 -6.17 6.09
CA GLU A 172 -11.52 -7.19 6.98
C GLU A 172 -10.60 -8.43 7.02
N VAL A 173 -10.09 -8.84 5.85
CA VAL A 173 -9.11 -9.94 5.73
C VAL A 173 -7.83 -9.63 6.49
N TYR A 174 -7.28 -8.41 6.35
CA TYR A 174 -6.10 -7.99 7.10
C TYR A 174 -6.33 -8.03 8.60
N THR A 175 -7.51 -7.62 9.07
CA THR A 175 -7.83 -7.61 10.51
C THR A 175 -7.82 -9.03 11.08
N TYR A 176 -8.47 -9.99 10.42
CA TYR A 176 -8.45 -11.39 10.84
C TYR A 176 -7.05 -12.00 10.75
N LEU A 177 -6.33 -11.72 9.67
CA LEU A 177 -4.98 -12.26 9.46
C LEU A 177 -4.03 -11.76 10.55
N LEU A 178 -3.98 -10.46 10.81
CA LEU A 178 -3.14 -9.86 11.85
C LEU A 178 -3.49 -10.43 13.23
N HIS A 179 -4.77 -10.60 13.53
CA HIS A 179 -5.19 -11.20 14.80
C HIS A 179 -4.73 -12.67 14.96
N GLN A 180 -4.64 -13.43 13.86
CA GLN A 180 -4.15 -14.81 13.88
C GLN A 180 -2.62 -14.91 14.01
N ILE A 181 -1.87 -14.01 13.37
CA ILE A 181 -0.41 -14.12 13.27
C ILE A 181 0.35 -13.30 14.31
N ALA A 182 -0.30 -12.29 14.90
CA ALA A 182 0.38 -11.41 15.86
C ALA A 182 0.74 -12.15 17.16
N PRO A 183 1.88 -11.83 17.77
CA PRO A 183 2.18 -12.25 19.14
C PRO A 183 1.06 -11.81 20.09
N LYS A 184 0.79 -12.62 21.11
CA LYS A 184 -0.31 -12.38 22.07
C LYS A 184 -0.12 -11.07 22.84
N GLU A 185 1.14 -10.65 22.99
CA GLU A 185 1.58 -9.45 23.69
C GLU A 185 1.31 -8.17 22.87
N SER A 186 1.07 -8.28 21.56
CA SER A 186 0.82 -7.13 20.69
C SER A 186 -0.60 -6.58 20.81
N HIS A 187 -1.47 -7.20 21.62
CA HIS A 187 -2.85 -6.77 21.88
C HIS A 187 -3.69 -6.48 20.62
N VAL A 188 -3.42 -7.21 19.53
CA VAL A 188 -4.19 -7.09 18.28
C VAL A 188 -5.56 -7.73 18.47
N ASP A 189 -6.62 -6.95 18.31
CA ASP A 189 -8.01 -7.40 18.48
C ASP A 189 -8.87 -7.21 17.23
N LEU A 190 -10.12 -7.70 17.31
CA LEU A 190 -11.10 -7.62 16.24
C LEU A 190 -12.05 -6.42 16.38
N SER A 191 -11.74 -5.46 17.27
CA SER A 191 -12.59 -4.28 17.47
C SER A 191 -12.82 -3.45 16.18
N PRO A 192 -11.87 -3.35 15.22
CA PRO A 192 -12.12 -2.62 13.97
C PRO A 192 -13.27 -3.20 13.13
N LEU A 193 -13.58 -4.49 13.26
CA LEU A 193 -14.68 -5.13 12.52
C LEU A 193 -16.06 -4.75 13.05
N ARG A 194 -16.14 -4.24 14.28
CA ARG A 194 -17.39 -3.79 14.92
C ARG A 194 -17.72 -2.33 14.60
N LEU A 195 -16.87 -1.65 13.83
CA LEU A 195 -17.12 -0.28 13.39
C LEU A 195 -18.37 -0.22 12.51
N ASP A 196 -19.08 0.90 12.60
CA ASP A 196 -20.28 1.15 11.81
C ASP A 196 -19.95 1.07 10.30
N LYS A 197 -20.38 -0.01 9.64
CA LYS A 197 -20.13 -0.24 8.21
C LYS A 197 -20.79 0.81 7.31
N SER A 198 -21.78 1.55 7.84
CA SER A 198 -22.43 2.66 7.13
C SER A 198 -21.66 3.99 7.22
N ALA A 199 -20.42 3.96 7.73
CA ALA A 199 -19.47 5.06 7.69
C ALA A 199 -18.17 4.68 6.94
N LYS A 200 -18.25 3.77 5.95
CA LYS A 200 -17.12 3.35 5.11
C LYS A 200 -16.98 4.24 3.87
N PHE A 201 -15.75 4.63 3.55
CA PHE A 201 -15.37 5.33 2.32
C PHE A 201 -13.93 4.94 1.92
N SER A 202 -13.64 5.01 0.63
CA SER A 202 -12.37 4.55 0.01
C SER A 202 -11.30 5.65 -0.08
N GLY A 203 -11.69 6.92 0.07
CA GLY A 203 -10.79 8.06 0.11
C GLY A 203 -11.53 9.39 0.17
N PHE A 204 -10.83 10.52 0.32
CA PHE A 204 -11.48 11.84 0.45
C PHE A 204 -12.20 12.32 -0.82
N GLY A 205 -12.07 11.59 -1.93
CA GLY A 205 -12.81 11.80 -3.19
C GLY A 205 -14.00 10.85 -3.37
N ASP A 206 -14.36 10.06 -2.36
CA ASP A 206 -15.41 9.05 -2.46
C ASP A 206 -16.82 9.69 -2.54
N PRO A 207 -17.64 9.37 -3.55
CA PRO A 207 -19.01 9.86 -3.70
C PRO A 207 -19.90 9.66 -2.47
N ASN A 208 -19.64 8.63 -1.64
CA ASN A 208 -20.38 8.38 -0.39
C ASN A 208 -20.20 9.51 0.64
N LEU A 209 -19.23 10.41 0.46
CA LEU A 209 -19.06 11.58 1.32
C LEU A 209 -20.01 12.73 0.96
N SER A 210 -20.64 12.70 -0.23
CA SER A 210 -21.44 13.81 -0.76
C SER A 210 -22.69 14.12 0.06
N ASP A 211 -23.23 13.14 0.79
CA ASP A 211 -24.43 13.30 1.61
C ASP A 211 -24.17 13.92 3.00
N GLY A 212 -22.90 14.10 3.36
CA GLY A 212 -22.47 14.65 4.64
C GLY A 212 -22.70 13.73 5.85
N ILE A 213 -23.33 12.56 5.70
CA ILE A 213 -23.70 11.66 6.81
C ILE A 213 -22.46 11.11 7.49
N ILE A 214 -21.45 10.70 6.73
CA ILE A 214 -20.18 10.19 7.28
C ILE A 214 -19.49 11.25 8.16
N LEU A 215 -19.47 12.50 7.69
CA LEU A 215 -18.90 13.62 8.46
C LEU A 215 -19.69 13.88 9.75
N ILE A 216 -21.01 13.85 9.69
CA ILE A 216 -21.88 14.04 10.86
C ILE A 216 -21.66 12.92 11.88
N LYS A 217 -21.58 11.66 11.44
CA LYS A 217 -21.26 10.52 12.32
C LYS A 217 -19.90 10.68 12.98
N LEU A 218 -18.89 11.13 12.24
CA LEU A 218 -17.56 11.40 12.80
C LEU A 218 -17.62 12.48 13.88
N ILE A 219 -18.32 13.59 13.61
CA ILE A 219 -18.49 14.68 14.57
C ILE A 219 -19.20 14.20 15.84
N GLU A 220 -20.26 13.38 15.71
CA GLU A 220 -20.95 12.76 16.86
C GLU A 220 -20.01 11.87 17.69
N LYS A 221 -19.08 11.16 17.05
CA LYS A 221 -18.07 10.36 17.77
C LYS A 221 -17.05 11.22 18.51
N LEU A 222 -16.63 12.34 17.93
CA LEU A 222 -15.71 13.29 18.58
C LEU A 222 -16.37 14.07 19.72
N LYS A 223 -17.68 14.33 19.60
CA LYS A 223 -18.47 14.99 20.63
C LYS A 223 -19.79 14.24 20.79
N PRO A 224 -19.84 13.24 21.68
CA PRO A 224 -21.07 12.50 21.97
C PRO A 224 -22.21 13.45 22.35
N ASN A 225 -23.40 13.21 21.80
CA ASN A 225 -24.60 14.05 21.89
C ASN A 225 -24.44 15.46 21.29
N GLY A 226 -23.48 15.65 20.38
CA GLY A 226 -23.21 16.91 19.70
C GLY A 226 -24.08 17.14 18.45
N VAL A 227 -24.71 16.08 17.95
CA VAL A 227 -25.55 16.04 16.75
C VAL A 227 -27.02 15.86 17.13
N ASP A 228 -27.86 16.74 16.62
CA ASP A 228 -29.32 16.57 16.60
C ASP A 228 -29.73 15.88 15.29
N TRP A 229 -29.90 14.56 15.37
CA TRP A 229 -30.27 13.73 14.23
C TRP A 229 -31.63 14.06 13.62
N LYS A 230 -32.49 14.85 14.29
CA LYS A 230 -33.76 15.33 13.71
C LYS A 230 -33.55 16.36 12.60
N LEU A 231 -32.38 17.02 12.57
CA LEU A 231 -32.02 18.01 11.56
C LEU A 231 -31.24 17.39 10.39
N VAL A 232 -31.02 16.08 10.41
CA VAL A 232 -30.17 15.37 9.45
C VAL A 232 -31.04 14.54 8.52
N ASN A 233 -30.88 14.74 7.21
CA ASN A 233 -31.54 13.95 6.18
C ASN A 233 -30.76 12.65 5.97
N THR A 234 -31.08 11.59 6.72
CA THR A 234 -30.35 10.31 6.72
C THR A 234 -30.44 9.52 5.41
N ALA A 235 -31.39 9.87 4.55
CA ALA A 235 -31.57 9.32 3.21
C ALA A 235 -31.55 10.45 2.16
N ALA A 236 -30.59 11.36 2.28
CA ALA A 236 -30.45 12.49 1.35
C ALA A 236 -30.17 12.00 -0.07
N HIS A 237 -31.10 12.26 -0.98
CA HIS A 237 -30.98 11.89 -2.39
C HIS A 237 -30.85 13.12 -3.28
N SER A 238 -31.47 14.23 -2.89
CA SER A 238 -31.40 15.51 -3.61
C SER A 238 -30.19 16.35 -3.17
N ASP A 239 -29.67 17.16 -4.09
CA ASP A 239 -28.55 18.06 -3.79
C ASP A 239 -28.90 19.07 -2.68
N GLU A 240 -30.17 19.46 -2.55
CA GLU A 240 -30.63 20.35 -1.49
C GLU A 240 -30.52 19.70 -0.10
N GLU A 241 -30.94 18.45 0.04
CA GLU A 241 -30.81 17.69 1.30
C GLU A 241 -29.35 17.46 1.67
N LYS A 242 -28.51 17.09 0.69
CA LYS A 242 -27.07 16.91 0.88
C LYS A 242 -26.40 18.21 1.32
N LEU A 243 -26.77 19.33 0.68
CA LEU A 243 -26.26 20.65 1.01
C LEU A 243 -26.70 21.09 2.41
N ALA A 244 -27.93 20.77 2.83
CA ALA A 244 -28.41 21.00 4.19
C ALA A 244 -27.59 20.21 5.22
N ASN A 245 -27.35 18.91 4.98
CA ASN A 245 -26.49 18.08 5.82
C ASN A 245 -25.06 18.64 5.90
N ALA A 246 -24.48 19.04 4.76
CA ALA A 246 -23.13 19.62 4.69
C ALA A 246 -23.02 20.94 5.46
N ARG A 247 -24.00 21.84 5.33
CA ARG A 247 -24.10 23.09 6.13
C ARG A 247 -24.14 22.77 7.62
N TYR A 248 -24.95 21.78 8.00
CA TYR A 248 -25.10 21.35 9.38
C TYR A 248 -23.80 20.78 9.96
N ALA A 249 -23.14 19.87 9.23
CA ALA A 249 -21.85 19.28 9.62
C ALA A 249 -20.77 20.35 9.85
N ILE A 250 -20.60 21.28 8.90
CA ILE A 250 -19.65 22.40 9.02
C ILE A 250 -20.00 23.28 10.22
N GLY A 251 -21.29 23.54 10.43
CA GLY A 251 -21.78 24.32 11.58
C GLY A 251 -21.36 23.71 12.91
N ILE A 252 -21.56 22.39 13.10
CA ILE A 252 -21.15 21.72 14.34
C ILE A 252 -19.63 21.63 14.46
N ALA A 253 -18.92 21.32 13.37
CA ALA A 253 -17.46 21.28 13.36
C ALA A 253 -16.84 22.62 13.78
N ARG A 254 -17.40 23.74 13.32
CA ARG A 254 -16.95 25.08 13.76
C ARG A 254 -17.33 25.35 15.22
N LYS A 255 -18.52 24.95 15.67
CA LYS A 255 -18.95 25.07 17.08
C LYS A 255 -18.07 24.26 18.04
N MET A 256 -17.49 23.14 17.61
CA MET A 256 -16.50 22.39 18.41
C MET A 256 -15.08 23.01 18.36
N GLY A 257 -14.89 24.10 17.63
CA GLY A 257 -13.61 24.82 17.51
C GLY A 257 -12.72 24.34 16.36
N ALA A 258 -13.21 23.48 15.46
CA ALA A 258 -12.44 23.09 14.28
C ALA A 258 -12.44 24.25 13.27
N LYS A 259 -11.24 24.61 12.77
CA LYS A 259 -11.05 25.71 11.82
C LYS A 259 -11.38 25.27 10.38
N VAL A 260 -12.62 24.87 10.15
CA VAL A 260 -13.06 24.35 8.84
C VAL A 260 -13.20 25.49 7.82
N TYR A 261 -12.38 25.43 6.76
CA TYR A 261 -12.39 26.39 5.65
C TYR A 261 -13.24 25.94 4.44
N ALA A 262 -13.54 24.65 4.33
CA ALA A 262 -14.38 24.13 3.26
C ALA A 262 -15.80 24.70 3.30
N LEU A 263 -16.40 24.82 2.11
CA LEU A 263 -17.78 25.20 1.93
C LEU A 263 -18.68 23.95 1.83
N PRO A 264 -19.99 24.06 2.14
CA PRO A 264 -20.94 22.96 1.98
C PRO A 264 -20.92 22.35 0.58
N GLU A 265 -20.80 23.19 -0.44
CA GLU A 265 -20.75 22.81 -1.85
C GLU A 265 -19.52 21.93 -2.14
N ASP A 266 -18.39 22.16 -1.44
CA ASP A 266 -17.19 21.33 -1.59
C ASP A 266 -17.38 19.89 -1.07
N ILE A 267 -18.31 19.68 -0.12
CA ILE A 267 -18.67 18.36 0.37
C ILE A 267 -19.58 17.67 -0.65
N VAL A 268 -20.64 18.35 -1.11
CA VAL A 268 -21.61 17.79 -2.06
C VAL A 268 -20.94 17.41 -3.39
N GLU A 269 -20.03 18.25 -3.89
CA GLU A 269 -19.23 17.98 -5.09
C GLU A 269 -18.02 17.07 -4.84
N VAL A 270 -17.77 16.69 -3.58
CA VAL A 270 -16.65 15.85 -3.13
C VAL A 270 -15.30 16.37 -3.64
N LYS A 271 -15.04 17.67 -3.44
CA LYS A 271 -13.73 18.26 -3.76
C LYS A 271 -12.67 17.70 -2.81
N GLN A 272 -11.99 16.63 -3.23
CA GLN A 272 -11.07 15.83 -2.41
C GLN A 272 -10.16 16.63 -1.48
N LYS A 273 -9.49 17.67 -2.01
CA LYS A 273 -8.57 18.50 -1.21
C LYS A 273 -9.30 19.25 -0.08
N MET A 274 -10.47 19.78 -0.37
CA MET A 274 -11.28 20.52 0.60
C MET A 274 -11.87 19.58 1.65
N VAL A 275 -12.42 18.43 1.23
CA VAL A 275 -12.94 17.41 2.14
C VAL A 275 -11.85 16.91 3.09
N MET A 276 -10.65 16.62 2.58
CA MET A 276 -9.49 16.26 3.39
C MET A 276 -9.17 17.30 4.48
N THR A 277 -9.29 18.61 4.17
CA THR A 277 -9.04 19.66 5.18
C THR A 277 -10.03 19.61 6.34
N ILE A 278 -11.28 19.15 6.12
CA ILE A 278 -12.29 19.01 7.19
C ILE A 278 -11.84 17.94 8.17
N PHE A 279 -11.45 16.76 7.66
CA PHE A 279 -10.93 15.66 8.49
C PHE A 279 -9.67 16.07 9.24
N ALA A 280 -8.74 16.79 8.58
CA ALA A 280 -7.54 17.30 9.23
C ALA A 280 -7.87 18.28 10.38
N CYS A 281 -8.84 19.17 10.17
CA CYS A 281 -9.29 20.11 11.22
C CYS A 281 -9.96 19.40 12.39
N LEU A 282 -10.76 18.36 12.11
CA LEU A 282 -11.39 17.53 13.13
C LEU A 282 -10.37 16.70 13.91
N MET A 283 -9.37 16.11 13.24
CA MET A 283 -8.26 15.38 13.87
C MET A 283 -7.41 16.28 14.78
N ALA A 284 -7.06 17.48 14.30
CA ALA A 284 -6.34 18.46 15.12
C ALA A 284 -7.16 18.86 16.36
N ARG A 285 -8.49 18.83 16.26
CA ARG A 285 -9.35 19.07 17.42
C ARG A 285 -9.38 17.88 18.37
N ASP A 286 -9.54 16.66 17.87
CA ASP A 286 -9.55 15.44 18.68
C ASP A 286 -8.29 15.31 19.55
N THR A 287 -7.13 15.45 18.92
CA THR A 287 -5.81 15.41 19.57
C THR A 287 -5.63 16.51 20.63
N SER A 288 -6.34 17.64 20.50
CA SER A 288 -6.32 18.72 21.49
C SER A 288 -7.42 18.61 22.56
N THR A 289 -8.47 17.81 22.37
CA THR A 289 -9.53 17.56 23.38
C THR A 289 -9.28 16.36 24.28
N SER A 290 -8.80 15.24 23.72
CA SER A 290 -8.75 13.95 24.43
C SER A 290 -7.60 13.09 23.86
N ASN A 291 -6.71 12.61 24.75
CA ASN A 291 -5.57 11.69 24.53
C ASN A 291 -4.17 12.24 24.17
N GLY A 292 -3.97 13.53 23.88
CA GLY A 292 -2.62 14.09 23.75
C GLY A 292 -1.79 14.07 25.07
N GLN A 293 -2.47 14.17 26.23
CA GLN A 293 -1.83 14.05 27.54
C GLN A 293 -1.50 12.60 27.93
N LYS A 294 -2.32 11.61 27.54
CA LYS A 294 -2.07 10.19 27.88
C LYS A 294 -0.91 9.56 27.08
N LEU A 295 -0.66 10.03 25.86
CA LEU A 295 0.47 9.57 25.04
C LEU A 295 1.81 10.18 25.45
N THR A 296 1.79 11.36 26.09
CA THR A 296 3.01 12.01 26.61
C THR A 296 3.40 11.48 27.99
N GLU A 297 2.44 11.09 28.82
CA GLU A 297 2.70 10.46 30.13
C GLU A 297 3.25 9.02 30.03
N SER A 298 2.95 8.28 28.96
CA SER A 298 3.47 6.91 28.74
C SER A 298 4.88 6.85 28.13
N HIS A 299 5.43 7.98 27.68
CA HIS A 299 6.83 8.08 27.21
C HIS A 299 7.75 8.72 28.25
N GLN A 300 7.25 9.01 29.46
CA GLN A 300 8.02 9.60 30.57
C GLN A 300 8.03 8.71 31.83
N ALA A 301 7.60 7.46 31.74
CA ALA A 301 7.66 6.46 32.82
C ALA A 301 8.63 5.32 32.48
#